data_AF-Q29MS9-F1
#
_entry.id   AF-Q29MS9-F1
#
_cell.length_a   1.000
_cell.length_b   1.000
_cell.length_c   1.000
_cell.angle_alpha   90.00
_cell.angle_beta   90.00
_cell.angle_gamma   90.00
#
_symmetry.space_group_name_H-M   'P 1'
#
loop_
_entity.id
_entity.type
_entity.pdbx_description
1 polymer ?
#
loop_
_entity_poly.entity_id
_entity_poly.type
_entity_poly.pdbx_seq_one_letter_code
_entity_poly.pdbx_strand_id
1 'polypeptide(L)'
;MLRRVLPSVRVGLQLAKPTSTTVRSSSGSVYEPDYLESLKPKFPQYESLNVQIKGYDYPQLESYQRFLHGVAEYLDLDVSDCYALPPQQTQVQRLRPNSTVIEAEYKLTTYERSLQLSNVDAPVYPQFLRIAQAALPEGVSLTVQEHTDDCEERRYVPDRDLLDLKAELERMGGASTKKK
;
A
#
# COMPACT_ATOMS: atom_id res chain seq x y z
N MET A 1 15.86 -77.72 -29.14
CA MET A 1 16.40 -77.18 -30.41
C MET A 1 15.24 -76.82 -31.32
N LEU A 2 15.11 -75.55 -31.72
CA LEU A 2 14.62 -75.04 -33.02
C LEU A 2 14.26 -73.56 -32.87
N ARG A 3 15.18 -72.71 -33.33
CA ARG A 3 15.01 -71.27 -33.51
C ARG A 3 13.96 -71.03 -34.61
N ARG A 4 12.99 -70.16 -34.36
CA ARG A 4 12.29 -69.43 -35.43
C ARG A 4 12.46 -67.93 -35.18
N VAL A 5 13.27 -67.35 -36.04
CA VAL A 5 13.51 -65.90 -36.16
C VAL A 5 12.46 -65.38 -37.12
N LEU A 6 11.72 -64.34 -36.75
CA LEU A 6 10.87 -63.57 -37.66
C LEU A 6 11.38 -62.12 -37.72
N PRO A 7 11.39 -61.50 -38.92
CA PRO A 7 12.05 -60.23 -39.15
C PRO A 7 11.26 -59.05 -38.57
N SER A 8 12.01 -58.10 -38.01
CA SER A 8 11.54 -56.78 -37.59
C SER A 8 11.25 -55.95 -38.83
N VAL A 9 9.99 -55.53 -39.00
CA VAL A 9 9.62 -54.47 -39.95
C VAL A 9 9.28 -53.24 -39.11
N ARG A 10 10.24 -52.32 -38.99
CA ARG A 10 10.01 -50.98 -38.45
C ARG A 10 9.45 -50.13 -39.59
N VAL A 11 8.16 -49.88 -39.59
CA VAL A 11 7.54 -48.84 -40.41
C VAL A 11 7.92 -47.50 -39.77
N GLY A 12 8.82 -46.76 -40.41
CA GLY A 12 9.14 -45.39 -40.03
C GLY A 12 7.99 -44.47 -40.42
N LEU A 13 7.11 -44.17 -39.46
CA LEU A 13 6.17 -43.06 -39.59
C LEU A 13 6.97 -41.76 -39.45
N GLN A 14 7.34 -41.15 -40.58
CA GLN A 14 7.87 -39.79 -40.59
C GLN A 14 6.74 -38.83 -40.21
N LEU A 15 6.77 -38.36 -38.96
CA LEU A 15 5.95 -37.25 -38.52
C LEU A 15 6.49 -35.98 -39.20
N ALA A 16 5.72 -35.41 -40.13
CA ALA A 16 6.04 -34.12 -40.72
C ALA A 16 6.13 -33.08 -39.59
N LYS A 17 7.30 -32.45 -39.46
CA LYS A 17 7.49 -31.33 -38.53
C LYS A 17 6.55 -30.21 -38.95
N PRO A 18 5.63 -29.72 -38.09
CA PRO A 18 4.91 -28.50 -38.40
C PRO A 18 5.94 -27.37 -38.46
N THR A 19 6.07 -26.75 -39.63
CA THR A 19 6.77 -25.49 -39.79
C THR A 19 6.06 -24.49 -38.89
N SER A 20 6.61 -24.22 -37.72
CA SER A 20 6.14 -23.15 -36.84
C SER A 20 6.43 -21.84 -37.56
N THR A 21 5.44 -21.33 -38.29
CA THR A 21 5.43 -19.96 -38.75
C THR A 21 5.54 -19.10 -37.50
N THR A 22 6.74 -18.62 -37.21
CA THR A 22 6.95 -17.65 -36.13
C THR A 22 6.29 -16.38 -36.62
N VAL A 23 5.04 -16.17 -36.22
CA VAL A 23 4.40 -14.88 -36.29
C VAL A 23 5.20 -14.01 -35.33
N ARG A 24 6.15 -13.23 -35.85
CA ARG A 24 6.71 -12.12 -35.10
C ARG A 24 5.54 -11.17 -34.85
N SER A 25 4.98 -11.22 -33.65
CA SER A 25 4.15 -10.16 -33.13
C SER A 25 5.01 -8.90 -33.04
N SER A 26 5.12 -8.13 -34.11
CA SER A 26 5.59 -6.76 -34.06
C SER A 26 4.45 -5.93 -33.51
N SER A 27 4.24 -5.99 -32.21
CA SER A 27 3.29 -5.12 -31.49
C SER A 27 3.94 -3.81 -31.04
N GLY A 28 5.11 -3.45 -31.60
CA GLY A 28 5.71 -2.14 -31.37
C GLY A 28 5.03 -1.08 -32.22
N SER A 29 4.50 -0.04 -31.59
CA SER A 29 4.00 1.16 -32.28
C SER A 29 5.09 1.73 -33.20
N VAL A 30 4.78 1.97 -34.49
CA VAL A 30 5.72 2.54 -35.49
C VAL A 30 6.38 3.85 -35.03
N TYR A 31 5.78 4.52 -34.03
CA TYR A 31 6.18 5.83 -33.54
C TYR A 31 6.80 5.82 -32.13
N GLU A 32 6.70 4.73 -31.37
CA GLU A 32 7.32 4.63 -30.04
C GLU A 32 8.54 3.69 -30.09
N PRO A 33 9.72 4.15 -29.64
CA PRO A 33 10.87 3.28 -29.52
C PRO A 33 10.65 2.14 -28.51
N ASP A 34 11.13 0.94 -28.82
CA ASP A 34 11.00 -0.29 -28.00
C ASP A 34 11.41 -0.10 -26.51
N TYR A 35 12.31 0.84 -26.21
CA TYR A 35 12.72 1.11 -24.82
C TYR A 35 11.59 1.73 -23.97
N LEU A 36 10.65 2.48 -24.56
CA LEU A 36 9.52 3.05 -23.82
C LEU A 36 8.53 1.96 -23.39
N GLU A 37 8.32 0.95 -24.23
CA GLU A 37 7.51 -0.21 -23.86
C GLU A 37 8.20 -1.08 -22.80
N SER A 38 9.53 -1.14 -22.83
CA SER A 38 10.35 -1.85 -21.84
C SER A 38 10.34 -1.18 -20.45
N LEU A 39 10.09 0.13 -20.40
CA LEU A 39 10.02 0.92 -19.17
C LEU A 39 8.66 0.83 -18.47
N LYS A 40 7.62 0.35 -19.17
CA LYS A 40 6.31 0.13 -18.54
C LYS A 40 6.44 -1.00 -17.52
N PRO A 41 5.89 -0.82 -16.31
CA PRO A 41 5.97 -1.85 -15.30
C PRO A 41 5.29 -3.13 -15.80
N LYS A 42 5.91 -4.26 -15.49
CA LYS A 42 5.43 -5.59 -15.93
C LYS A 42 4.05 -5.92 -15.39
N PHE A 43 3.70 -5.35 -14.24
CA PHE A 43 2.43 -5.52 -13.55
C PHE A 43 1.82 -4.14 -13.28
N PRO A 44 0.48 -4.04 -13.12
CA PRO A 44 -0.11 -2.82 -12.60
C PRO A 44 0.44 -2.54 -11.20
N GLN A 45 0.85 -1.30 -10.97
CA GLN A 45 1.44 -0.84 -9.72
C GLN A 45 0.54 0.20 -9.06
N TYR A 46 0.45 0.14 -7.73
CA TYR A 46 -0.12 1.21 -6.93
C TYR A 46 0.96 2.25 -6.64
N GLU A 47 0.66 3.53 -6.83
CA GLU A 47 1.65 4.61 -6.74
C GLU A 47 2.19 4.78 -5.32
N SER A 48 1.32 5.07 -4.35
CA SER A 48 1.69 5.21 -2.94
C SER A 48 0.57 4.78 -2.01
N LEU A 49 0.89 3.87 -1.09
CA LEU A 49 -0.04 3.31 -0.13
C LEU A 49 0.44 3.55 1.30
N ASN A 50 -0.44 4.02 2.15
CA ASN A 50 -0.21 4.20 3.58
C ASN A 50 -0.86 3.06 4.36
N VAL A 51 -0.04 2.30 5.05
CA VAL A 51 -0.46 1.28 6.02
C VAL A 51 -0.45 1.92 7.40
N GLN A 52 -1.64 2.32 7.86
CA GLN A 52 -1.86 2.93 9.16
C GLN A 52 -2.13 1.87 10.23
N ILE A 53 -1.41 1.98 11.34
CA ILE A 53 -1.50 1.10 12.49
C ILE A 53 -1.87 1.97 13.68
N LYS A 54 -2.96 1.63 14.37
CA LYS A 54 -3.41 2.34 15.57
C LYS A 54 -3.54 1.39 16.73
N GLY A 55 -3.19 1.86 17.92
CA GLY A 55 -3.30 1.07 19.15
C GLY A 55 -3.22 1.94 20.39
N TYR A 56 -3.66 1.38 21.51
CA TYR A 56 -3.57 2.05 22.82
C TYR A 56 -2.21 1.81 23.50
N ASP A 57 -1.57 0.68 23.20
CA ASP A 57 -0.28 0.31 23.77
C ASP A 57 0.87 0.59 22.79
N TYR A 58 1.80 1.44 23.21
CA TYR A 58 2.89 1.93 22.38
C TYR A 58 3.93 0.84 21.99
N PRO A 59 4.44 0.00 22.90
CA PRO A 59 5.47 -0.98 22.58
C PRO A 59 4.98 -2.05 21.59
N GLN A 60 3.71 -2.47 21.71
CA GLN A 60 3.11 -3.39 20.74
C GLN A 60 3.05 -2.77 19.34
N LEU A 61 2.65 -1.50 19.26
CA LEU A 61 2.56 -0.77 18.00
C LEU A 61 3.92 -0.65 17.31
N GLU A 62 4.96 -0.30 18.07
CA GLU A 62 6.34 -0.18 17.58
C GLU A 62 6.90 -1.52 17.10
N SER A 63 6.69 -2.58 17.89
CA SER A 63 7.14 -3.93 17.53
C SER A 63 6.44 -4.42 16.25
N TYR A 64 5.15 -4.13 16.10
CA TYR A 64 4.38 -4.55 14.94
C TYR A 64 4.75 -3.75 13.68
N GLN A 65 4.98 -2.44 13.79
CA GLN A 65 5.52 -1.65 12.69
C GLN A 65 6.87 -2.20 12.20
N ARG A 66 7.79 -2.52 13.13
CA ARG A 66 9.08 -3.14 12.80
C ARG A 66 8.91 -4.48 12.08
N PHE A 67 7.96 -5.29 12.53
CA PHE A 67 7.65 -6.56 11.87
C PHE A 67 7.14 -6.34 10.43
N LEU A 68 6.19 -5.44 10.23
CA LEU A 68 5.65 -5.14 8.89
C LEU A 68 6.71 -4.58 7.94
N HIS A 69 7.61 -3.72 8.44
CA HIS A 69 8.76 -3.26 7.66
C HIS A 69 9.64 -4.42 7.20
N GLY A 70 9.97 -5.36 8.10
CA GLY A 70 10.75 -6.55 7.73
C GLY A 70 10.03 -7.47 6.73
N VAL A 71 8.70 -7.58 6.81
CA VAL A 71 7.90 -8.33 5.82
C VAL A 71 7.90 -7.62 4.46
N ALA A 72 7.80 -6.30 4.44
CA ALA A 72 7.87 -5.52 3.20
C ALA A 72 9.23 -5.69 2.52
N GLU A 73 10.32 -5.60 3.28
CA GLU A 73 11.69 -5.81 2.80
C GLU A 73 11.89 -7.25 2.29
N TYR A 74 11.32 -8.26 2.97
CA TYR A 74 11.38 -9.66 2.53
C TYR A 74 10.61 -9.92 1.22
N LEU A 75 9.56 -9.14 0.95
CA LEU A 75 8.75 -9.25 -0.26
C LEU A 75 9.24 -8.34 -1.39
N ASP A 76 10.41 -7.71 -1.23
CA ASP A 76 10.98 -6.74 -2.16
C ASP A 76 10.01 -5.58 -2.49
N LEU A 77 9.26 -5.10 -1.48
CA LEU A 77 8.41 -3.92 -1.60
C LEU A 77 9.18 -2.66 -1.23
N ASP A 78 9.06 -1.61 -2.05
CA ASP A 78 9.71 -0.33 -1.80
C ASP A 78 9.01 0.42 -0.65
N VAL A 79 9.70 0.55 0.48
CA VAL A 79 9.25 1.34 1.64
C VAL A 79 9.81 2.76 1.50
N SER A 80 8.93 3.75 1.36
CA SER A 80 9.32 5.16 1.17
C SER A 80 9.64 5.85 2.49
N ASP A 81 8.73 5.74 3.47
CA ASP A 81 8.88 6.36 4.79
C ASP A 81 8.17 5.54 5.88
N CYS A 82 8.61 5.74 7.12
CA CYS A 82 8.07 5.15 8.33
C CYS A 82 7.96 6.25 9.39
N TYR A 83 6.74 6.71 9.65
CA TYR A 83 6.54 7.87 10.53
C TYR A 83 5.47 7.62 11.60
N ALA A 84 5.52 8.45 12.63
CA ALA A 84 4.54 8.48 13.71
C ALA A 84 3.64 9.70 13.54
N LEU A 85 2.37 9.56 13.93
CA LEU A 85 1.50 10.71 14.13
C LEU A 85 1.44 11.08 15.63
N PRO A 86 1.18 12.36 15.96
CA PRO A 86 1.02 12.77 17.33
C PRO A 86 -0.12 12.00 18.01
N PRO A 87 0.06 11.55 19.27
CA PRO A 87 -0.94 10.74 19.96
C PRO A 87 -2.22 11.54 20.22
N GLN A 88 -3.36 10.90 19.97
CA GLN A 88 -4.67 11.49 20.20
C GLN A 88 -5.14 11.16 21.61
N GLN A 89 -5.41 12.18 22.42
CA GLN A 89 -5.95 12.02 23.77
C GLN A 89 -7.47 12.13 23.74
N THR A 90 -8.17 11.08 24.16
CA THR A 90 -9.62 11.06 24.29
C THR A 90 -9.98 10.94 25.77
N GLN A 91 -10.81 11.88 26.26
CA GLN A 91 -11.37 11.83 27.60
C GLN A 91 -12.69 11.08 27.55
N VAL A 92 -12.77 9.95 28.26
CA VAL A 92 -13.97 9.12 28.37
C VAL A 92 -14.55 9.31 29.76
N GLN A 93 -15.77 9.83 29.84
CA GLN A 93 -16.45 10.08 31.10
C GLN A 93 -17.57 9.06 31.30
N ARG A 94 -17.55 8.38 32.44
CA ARG A 94 -18.61 7.47 32.87
C ARG A 94 -19.57 8.22 33.76
N LEU A 95 -20.84 8.28 33.35
CA LEU A 95 -21.91 8.91 34.11
C LEU A 95 -22.52 7.92 35.11
N ARG A 96 -23.07 8.46 36.19
CA ARG A 96 -23.90 7.70 37.14
C ARG A 96 -25.14 7.13 36.43
N PRO A 97 -25.61 5.91 36.76
CA PRO A 97 -26.86 5.39 36.21
C PRO A 97 -28.02 6.36 36.49
N ASN A 98 -28.80 6.68 35.46
CA ASN A 98 -29.93 7.62 35.51
C ASN A 98 -29.59 9.05 35.97
N SER A 99 -28.34 9.49 35.77
CA SER A 99 -27.92 10.85 36.15
C SER A 99 -26.88 11.40 35.17
N THR A 100 -26.76 12.73 35.12
CA THR A 100 -25.74 13.45 34.33
C THR A 100 -24.46 13.71 35.12
N VAL A 101 -24.40 13.27 36.39
CA VAL A 101 -23.22 13.44 37.23
C VAL A 101 -22.12 12.49 36.79
N ILE A 102 -20.94 13.04 36.53
CA ILE A 102 -19.73 12.29 36.17
C ILE A 102 -19.28 11.48 37.38
N GLU A 103 -19.14 10.17 37.20
CA GLU A 103 -18.67 9.25 38.24
C GLU A 103 -17.17 8.98 38.12
N ALA A 104 -16.68 8.75 36.90
CA ALA A 104 -15.28 8.45 36.64
C ALA A 104 -14.86 9.05 35.31
N GLU A 105 -13.60 9.47 35.23
CA GLU A 105 -12.98 9.99 34.02
C GLU A 105 -11.76 9.14 33.69
N TYR A 106 -11.65 8.74 32.43
CA TYR A 106 -10.53 7.95 31.90
C TYR A 106 -9.89 8.72 30.75
N LYS A 107 -8.56 8.78 30.74
CA LYS A 107 -7.79 9.39 29.65
C LYS A 107 -7.22 8.27 28.79
N LEU A 108 -7.78 8.09 27.60
CA LEU A 108 -7.30 7.12 26.63
C LEU A 108 -6.37 7.81 25.64
N THR A 109 -5.18 7.25 25.45
CA THR A 109 -4.20 7.75 24.48
C THR A 109 -4.15 6.76 23.32
N THR A 110 -4.43 7.23 22.11
CA THR A 110 -4.32 6.43 20.90
C THR A 110 -3.05 6.82 20.17
N TYR A 111 -2.17 5.86 19.97
CA TYR A 111 -0.95 6.00 19.19
C TYR A 111 -1.21 5.54 17.75
N GLU A 112 -0.56 6.22 16.80
CA GLU A 112 -0.70 5.93 15.38
C GLU A 112 0.68 5.91 14.71
N ARG A 113 0.93 4.84 13.96
CA ARG A 113 2.14 4.60 13.17
C ARG A 113 1.76 4.35 11.73
N SER A 114 2.53 4.89 10.80
CA SER A 114 2.28 4.74 9.37
C SER A 114 3.53 4.21 8.68
N LEU A 115 3.31 3.21 7.83
CA LEU A 115 4.29 2.66 6.90
C LEU A 115 3.84 3.06 5.49
N GLN A 116 4.67 3.82 4.78
CA GLN A 116 4.41 4.25 3.41
C GLN A 116 5.14 3.35 2.42
N LEU A 117 4.38 2.76 1.51
CA LEU A 117 4.88 1.91 0.43
C LEU A 117 4.73 2.65 -0.90
N SER A 118 5.76 2.62 -1.74
CA SER A 118 5.76 3.17 -3.10
C SER A 118 5.76 2.07 -4.14
N ASN A 119 5.18 2.34 -5.31
CA ASN A 119 5.25 1.49 -6.50
C ASN A 119 4.93 0.02 -6.24
N VAL A 120 3.84 -0.24 -5.51
CA VAL A 120 3.53 -1.57 -5.02
C VAL A 120 2.97 -2.45 -6.15
N ASP A 121 3.65 -3.54 -6.43
CA ASP A 121 3.23 -4.54 -7.42
C ASP A 121 1.92 -5.24 -7.01
N ALA A 122 0.91 -5.19 -7.87
CA ALA A 122 -0.39 -5.83 -7.64
C ALA A 122 -0.35 -7.34 -7.29
N PRO A 123 0.54 -8.19 -7.83
CA PRO A 123 0.59 -9.60 -7.43
C PRO A 123 1.20 -9.83 -6.03
N VAL A 124 2.14 -8.98 -5.59
CA VAL A 124 2.85 -9.13 -4.31
C VAL A 124 2.05 -8.55 -3.16
N TYR A 125 1.34 -7.45 -3.40
CA TYR A 125 0.57 -6.73 -2.39
C TYR A 125 -0.44 -7.58 -1.60
N PRO A 126 -1.26 -8.46 -2.23
CA PRO A 126 -2.18 -9.33 -1.49
C PRO A 126 -1.47 -10.30 -0.54
N GLN A 127 -0.23 -10.71 -0.85
CA GLN A 127 0.54 -11.58 0.02
C GLN A 127 1.02 -10.82 1.26
N PHE A 128 1.48 -9.59 1.09
CA PHE A 128 1.79 -8.68 2.19
C PHE A 128 0.57 -8.48 3.11
N LEU A 129 -0.60 -8.15 2.55
CA LEU A 129 -1.81 -7.93 3.32
C LEU A 129 -2.25 -9.17 4.12
N ARG A 130 -2.13 -10.37 3.54
CA ARG A 130 -2.47 -11.61 4.26
C ARG A 130 -1.54 -11.84 5.46
N ILE A 131 -0.24 -11.60 5.29
CA ILE A 131 0.73 -11.75 6.38
C ILE A 131 0.45 -10.72 7.48
N ALA A 132 0.19 -9.46 7.09
CA ALA A 132 -0.17 -8.41 8.02
C ALA A 132 -1.45 -8.76 8.80
N GLN A 133 -2.51 -9.19 8.12
CA GLN A 133 -3.75 -9.58 8.79
C GLN A 133 -3.56 -10.78 9.72
N ALA A 134 -2.78 -11.79 9.32
CA ALA A 134 -2.55 -12.99 10.13
C ALA A 134 -1.68 -12.70 11.37
N ALA A 135 -0.80 -11.71 11.31
CA ALA A 135 0.09 -11.32 12.39
C ALA A 135 -0.42 -10.15 13.24
N LEU A 136 -1.67 -9.73 13.04
CA LEU A 136 -2.24 -8.57 13.73
C LEU A 136 -2.36 -8.82 15.25
N PRO A 137 -1.69 -8.03 16.11
CA PRO A 137 -1.79 -8.18 17.56
C PRO A 137 -3.16 -7.76 18.09
N GLU A 138 -3.48 -8.23 19.30
CA GLU A 138 -4.69 -7.80 20.01
C GLU A 138 -4.64 -6.31 20.36
N GLY A 139 -5.78 -5.62 20.24
CA GLY A 139 -5.86 -4.19 20.57
C GLY A 139 -5.18 -3.25 19.55
N VAL A 140 -4.69 -3.80 18.43
CA VAL A 140 -4.15 -3.03 17.30
C VAL A 140 -5.11 -3.09 16.12
N SER A 141 -5.39 -1.95 15.51
CA SER A 141 -6.17 -1.84 14.28
C SER A 141 -5.28 -1.44 13.10
N LEU A 142 -5.42 -2.15 11.99
CA LEU A 142 -4.71 -1.90 10.73
C LEU A 142 -5.68 -1.34 9.69
N THR A 143 -5.33 -0.22 9.07
CA THR A 143 -6.09 0.42 7.99
C THR A 143 -5.15 0.71 6.84
N VAL A 144 -5.54 0.39 5.62
CA VAL A 144 -4.75 0.72 4.42
C VAL A 144 -5.51 1.72 3.58
N GLN A 145 -4.82 2.80 3.19
CA GLN A 145 -5.37 3.93 2.44
C GLN A 145 -4.37 4.35 1.37
N GLU A 146 -4.86 4.94 0.29
CA GLU A 146 -4.00 5.62 -0.69
C GLU A 146 -3.36 6.85 -0.05
N HIS A 147 -2.12 7.15 -0.41
CA HIS A 147 -1.42 8.33 0.09
C HIS A 147 -1.98 9.58 -0.60
N THR A 148 -2.60 10.46 0.17
CA THR A 148 -3.10 11.77 -0.29
C THR A 148 -2.35 12.90 0.40
N ASP A 149 -2.33 14.08 -0.22
CA ASP A 149 -1.69 15.28 0.35
C ASP A 149 -2.24 15.61 1.77
N ASP A 150 -3.54 15.37 2.01
CA ASP A 150 -4.15 15.53 3.34
C ASP A 150 -3.48 14.65 4.41
N CYS A 151 -3.03 13.46 4.04
CA CYS A 151 -2.33 12.56 4.95
C CYS A 151 -0.94 13.11 5.34
N GLU A 152 -0.28 13.79 4.41
CA GLU A 152 1.00 14.44 4.63
C GLU A 152 0.83 15.74 5.44
N GLU A 153 -0.17 16.58 5.13
CA GLU A 153 -0.46 17.80 5.88
C GLU A 153 -0.74 17.52 7.37
N ARG A 154 -1.40 16.40 7.68
CA ARG A 154 -1.67 15.96 9.07
C ARG A 154 -0.40 15.72 9.91
N ARG A 155 0.75 15.52 9.27
CA ARG A 155 2.04 15.37 9.96
C ARG A 155 2.57 16.69 10.50
N TYR A 156 2.24 17.80 9.85
CA TYR A 156 2.78 19.10 10.15
C TYR A 156 1.87 19.91 11.09
N VAL A 157 2.48 20.81 11.86
CA VAL A 157 1.73 21.75 12.69
C VAL A 157 1.23 22.88 11.78
N PRO A 158 -0.08 23.21 11.79
CA PRO A 158 -0.61 24.28 10.95
C PRO A 158 -0.01 25.64 11.34
N ASP A 159 0.36 26.43 10.33
CA ASP A 159 0.87 27.79 10.52
C ASP A 159 -0.29 28.75 10.86
N ARG A 160 -0.33 29.19 12.12
CA ARG A 160 -1.38 30.08 12.63
C ARG A 160 -1.39 31.43 11.91
N ASP A 161 -0.22 32.02 11.66
CA ASP A 161 -0.16 33.37 11.09
C ASP A 161 -0.60 33.35 9.62
N LEU A 162 -0.29 32.28 8.88
CA LEU A 162 -0.79 32.03 7.54
C LEU A 162 -2.32 31.88 7.53
N LEU A 163 -2.89 31.15 8.50
CA LEU A 163 -4.34 31.01 8.65
C LEU A 163 -5.02 32.35 8.97
N ASP A 164 -4.44 33.15 9.86
CA ASP A 164 -4.96 34.47 10.25
C ASP A 164 -4.96 35.43 9.05
N LEU A 165 -3.88 35.44 8.26
CA LEU A 165 -3.75 36.22 7.03
C LEU A 165 -4.75 35.79 5.96
N LYS A 166 -4.95 34.47 5.78
CA LYS A 166 -5.97 33.94 4.86
C LYS A 166 -7.37 34.40 5.28
N ALA A 167 -7.68 34.32 6.57
CA ALA A 167 -8.96 34.76 7.11
C ALA A 167 -9.15 36.29 6.97
N GLU A 168 -8.09 37.09 7.13
CA GLU A 168 -8.14 38.53 6.88
C GLU A 168 -8.39 38.86 5.41
N LEU A 169 -7.71 38.17 4.50
CA LEU A 169 -7.89 38.31 3.05
C LEU A 169 -9.33 37.97 2.65
N GLU A 170 -9.90 36.90 3.22
CA GLU A 170 -11.29 36.52 3.02
C GLU A 170 -12.25 37.63 3.50
N ARG A 171 -12.01 38.21 4.69
CA ARG A 171 -12.79 39.36 5.20
C ARG A 171 -12.68 40.60 4.30
N MET A 172 -11.54 40.81 3.64
CA MET A 172 -11.29 41.94 2.74
C MET A 172 -11.83 41.74 1.32
N GLY A 173 -12.54 40.64 1.03
CA GLY A 173 -13.19 40.38 -0.26
C GLY A 173 -12.49 39.35 -1.14
N GLY A 174 -11.58 38.55 -0.58
CA GLY A 174 -10.95 37.41 -1.26
C GLY A 174 -9.94 37.80 -2.34
N ALA A 175 -9.35 36.79 -2.98
CA ALA A 175 -8.40 37.03 -4.07
C ALA A 175 -9.14 37.66 -5.25
N SER A 176 -8.78 38.91 -5.63
CA SER A 176 -9.34 39.49 -6.85
C SER A 176 -8.90 38.63 -8.04
N THR A 177 -9.82 37.87 -8.62
CA THR A 177 -9.57 37.13 -9.87
C THR A 177 -9.58 38.13 -11.03
N LYS A 178 -8.52 38.95 -11.13
CA LYS A 178 -8.21 39.68 -12.35
C LYS A 178 -7.19 38.88 -13.14
N LYS A 179 -7.67 37.97 -13.99
CA LYS A 179 -6.94 37.53 -15.17
C LYS A 179 -7.77 37.84 -16.41
N LYS A 180 -7.22 38.73 -17.24
CA LYS A 180 -7.55 38.89 -18.66
C LYS A 180 -7.05 37.67 -19.44
#